data_AF-A0A5J4ZCC5-F1
#
_entry.id   AF-A0A5J4ZCC5-F1
#
_cell.length_a   1.000
_cell.length_b   1.000
_cell.length_c   1.000
_cell.angle_alpha   90.00
_cell.angle_beta   90.00
_cell.angle_gamma   90.00
#
_symmetry.space_group_name_H-M   'P 1'
#
loop_
_entity.id
_entity.type
_entity.pdbx_description
1 polymer ?
#
loop_
_entity_poly.entity_id
_entity_poly.type
_entity_poly.pdbx_seq_one_letter_code
_entity_poly.pdbx_strand_id
1 'polypeptide(L)'
;MAGSTANKALKERVARLENFVGVPDSDGVVALSILTKQHTIESVDLRKILDDFMTETSVRITNIMEDVVSLTDVVKINLKCLEDDVTFVKKFVPVHSDAIGKNQVVDALRRKTVQEYVAALSNL
;
A
#
# COMPACT_ATOMS: atom_id res chain seq x y z
N MET A 1 30.51 -43.95 59.17
CA MET A 1 31.36 -44.00 57.94
C MET A 1 30.80 -43.22 56.74
N ALA A 2 29.48 -43.11 56.52
CA ALA A 2 28.95 -42.49 55.29
C ALA A 2 29.19 -40.96 55.14
N GLY A 3 29.33 -40.22 56.25
CA GLY A 3 29.49 -38.75 56.22
C GLY A 3 30.84 -38.24 55.70
N SER A 4 31.94 -39.01 55.84
CA SER A 4 33.26 -38.55 55.37
C SER A 4 33.41 -38.67 53.85
N THR A 5 32.83 -39.72 53.26
CA THR A 5 32.81 -39.94 51.80
C THR A 5 31.96 -38.88 51.10
N ALA A 6 30.80 -38.52 51.67
CA ALA A 6 29.95 -37.46 51.14
C ALA A 6 30.64 -36.08 51.17
N ASN A 7 31.36 -35.77 52.24
CA ASN A 7 32.11 -34.51 52.36
C ASN A 7 33.28 -34.42 51.37
N LYS A 8 33.99 -35.54 51.14
CA LYS A 8 35.07 -35.60 50.15
C LYS A 8 34.54 -35.41 48.73
N ALA A 9 33.45 -36.09 48.39
CA ALA A 9 32.78 -35.93 47.09
C ALA A 9 32.25 -34.51 46.88
N LEU A 10 31.74 -33.86 47.93
CA LEU A 10 31.31 -32.46 47.89
C LEU A 10 32.49 -31.52 47.63
N LYS A 11 33.61 -31.66 48.35
CA LYS A 11 34.84 -30.88 48.12
C LYS A 11 35.38 -31.05 46.71
N GLU A 12 35.38 -32.28 46.19
CA GLU A 12 35.85 -32.57 44.84
C GLU A 12 34.91 -31.99 43.77
N ARG A 13 33.60 -31.92 44.05
CA ARG A 13 32.63 -31.24 43.18
C ARG A 13 32.81 -29.72 43.20
N VAL A 14 33.06 -29.11 44.37
CA VAL A 14 33.32 -27.67 44.50
C VAL A 14 34.62 -27.28 43.80
N ALA A 15 35.71 -28.03 44.02
CA ALA A 15 36.99 -27.80 43.34
C ALA A 15 36.88 -27.96 41.81
N ARG A 16 36.08 -28.92 41.33
CA ARG A 16 35.79 -29.05 39.89
C ARG A 16 34.99 -27.87 39.34
N LEU A 17 34.07 -27.30 40.13
CA LEU A 17 33.28 -26.13 39.73
C LEU A 17 34.14 -24.86 39.65
N GLU A 18 35.04 -24.66 40.61
CA GLU A 18 36.01 -23.55 40.62
C GLU A 18 36.95 -23.62 39.41
N ASN A 19 37.37 -24.82 39.03
CA ASN A 19 38.16 -25.06 37.80
C ASN A 19 37.35 -24.89 36.51
N PHE A 20 36.02 -25.08 36.54
CA PHE A 20 35.14 -24.95 35.37
C PHE A 20 34.68 -23.52 35.12
N VAL A 21 34.47 -22.77 36.21
CA VAL A 21 34.12 -21.34 36.17
C VAL A 21 35.35 -20.46 35.97
N GLY A 22 36.55 -21.00 36.21
CA GLY A 22 37.85 -20.41 35.88
C GLY A 22 37.88 -18.92 36.18
N VAL A 23 38.27 -18.53 37.40
CA VAL A 23 38.49 -17.11 37.75
C VAL A 23 39.32 -16.50 36.63
N PRO A 24 38.76 -15.59 35.81
CA PRO A 24 39.51 -15.04 34.71
C PRO A 24 40.68 -14.30 35.35
N ASP A 25 41.89 -14.53 34.82
CA ASP A 25 43.04 -13.73 35.22
C ASP A 25 42.66 -12.25 35.08
N SER A 26 43.23 -11.37 35.91
CA SER A 26 42.83 -9.95 35.94
C SER A 26 42.82 -9.32 34.53
N ASP A 27 43.69 -9.79 33.64
CA ASP A 27 43.76 -9.40 32.23
C ASP A 27 42.54 -9.87 31.41
N GLY A 28 42.04 -11.08 31.65
CA GLY A 28 40.79 -11.59 31.06
C GLY A 28 39.55 -10.85 31.53
N VAL A 29 39.50 -10.41 32.80
CA VAL A 29 38.42 -9.56 33.33
C VAL A 29 38.42 -8.18 32.65
N VAL A 30 39.60 -7.61 32.43
CA VAL A 30 39.76 -6.33 31.72
C VAL A 30 39.33 -6.46 30.25
N ALA A 31 39.75 -7.53 29.56
CA ALA A 31 39.35 -7.79 28.19
C ALA A 31 37.83 -7.98 28.04
N LEU A 32 37.20 -8.73 28.95
CA LEU A 32 35.75 -8.94 28.95
C LEU A 32 34.99 -7.63 29.22
N SER A 33 35.50 -6.79 30.13
CA SER A 33 34.92 -5.48 30.45
C SER A 33 35.00 -4.52 29.26
N ILE A 34 36.13 -4.48 28.56
CA ILE A 34 36.31 -3.67 27.34
C ILE A 34 35.37 -4.17 26.24
N LEU A 35 35.30 -5.48 26.00
CA LEU A 35 34.41 -6.07 25.01
C LEU A 35 32.94 -5.77 25.31
N THR A 36 32.53 -5.88 26.58
CA THR A 36 31.14 -5.60 26.99
C THR A 36 30.79 -4.12 26.80
N LYS A 37 31.72 -3.21 27.11
CA LYS A 37 31.54 -1.77 26.85
C LYS A 37 31.43 -1.48 25.36
N GLN A 38 32.28 -2.11 24.54
CA GLN A 38 32.26 -1.96 23.09
C GLN A 38 30.94 -2.44 22.50
N HIS A 39 30.48 -3.64 22.86
CA HIS A 39 29.17 -4.14 22.42
C HIS A 39 28.00 -3.30 22.92
N THR A 40 28.12 -2.67 24.10
CA THR A 40 27.10 -1.73 24.58
C THR A 40 27.04 -0.50 23.69
N ILE A 41 28.19 0.06 23.28
CA ILE A 41 28.26 1.20 22.36
C ILE A 41 27.67 0.81 20.99
N GLU A 42 28.09 -0.31 20.43
CA GLU A 42 27.55 -0.83 19.16
C GLU A 42 26.03 -1.04 19.21
N SER A 43 25.51 -1.52 20.34
CA SER A 43 24.07 -1.69 20.54
C SER A 43 23.32 -0.36 20.62
N VAL A 44 23.92 0.67 21.23
CA VAL A 44 23.36 2.03 21.28
C VAL A 44 23.35 2.65 19.89
N ASP A 45 24.44 2.51 19.13
CA ASP A 45 24.55 3.02 17.76
C ASP A 45 23.55 2.33 16.84
N LEU A 46 23.42 1.01 16.93
CA LEU A 46 22.44 0.25 16.16
C LEU A 46 21.01 0.66 16.48
N ARG A 47 20.69 0.90 17.76
CA ARG A 47 19.37 1.42 18.16
C ARG A 47 19.10 2.76 17.50
N LYS A 48 20.06 3.67 17.51
CA LYS A 48 19.92 4.99 16.87
C LYS A 48 19.67 4.86 15.36
N ILE A 49 20.43 4.01 14.67
CA ILE A 49 20.24 3.77 13.24
C ILE A 49 18.81 3.24 12.96
N LEU A 50 18.32 2.32 13.80
CA LEU A 50 16.97 1.79 13.67
C LEU A 50 15.91 2.87 13.93
N ASP A 51 16.08 3.69 14.97
CA ASP A 51 15.14 4.78 15.28
C ASP A 51 15.07 5.81 14.16
N ASP A 52 16.22 6.20 13.59
CA ASP A 52 16.32 7.11 12.45
C ASP A 52 15.64 6.50 11.20
N PHE A 53 15.91 5.22 10.92
CA PHE A 53 15.28 4.50 9.80
C PHE A 53 13.76 4.40 9.95
N MET A 54 13.26 4.07 11.15
CA MET A 54 11.84 3.99 11.44
C MET A 54 11.17 5.36 11.31
N THR A 55 11.84 6.42 11.76
CA THR A 55 11.35 7.80 11.63
C THR A 55 11.26 8.23 10.16
N GLU A 56 12.32 8.02 9.37
CA GLU A 56 12.32 8.34 7.94
C GLU A 56 11.24 7.54 7.19
N THR A 57 11.12 6.25 7.51
CA THR A 57 10.12 5.37 6.90
C THR A 57 8.70 5.83 7.24
N SER A 58 8.45 6.24 8.50
CA SER A 58 7.14 6.74 8.91
C SER A 58 6.76 8.03 8.17
N VAL A 59 7.71 8.96 7.99
CA VAL A 59 7.49 10.18 7.20
C VAL A 59 7.17 9.82 5.75
N ARG A 60 7.94 8.92 5.14
CA ARG A 60 7.73 8.48 3.76
C ARG A 60 6.36 7.83 3.55
N ILE A 61 5.94 6.97 4.48
CA ILE A 61 4.60 6.34 4.45
C ILE A 61 3.50 7.40 4.56
N THR A 62 3.69 8.40 5.43
CA THR A 62 2.73 9.50 5.60
C THR A 62 2.54 10.26 4.28
N ASN A 63 3.64 10.65 3.63
CA ASN A 63 3.58 11.35 2.35
C ASN A 63 2.89 10.51 1.25
N ILE A 64 3.19 9.21 1.17
CA ILE A 64 2.52 8.30 0.23
C ILE A 64 1.01 8.25 0.51
N MET A 65 0.62 8.24 1.78
CA MET A 65 -0.79 8.21 2.16
C MET A 65 -1.51 9.50 1.75
N GLU A 66 -0.87 10.66 1.91
CA GLU A 66 -1.38 11.95 1.42
C GLU A 66 -1.54 11.96 -0.11
N ASP A 67 -0.55 11.45 -0.85
CA ASP A 67 -0.60 11.33 -2.31
C ASP A 67 -1.75 10.41 -2.77
N VAL A 68 -1.97 9.29 -2.08
CA VAL A 68 -3.07 8.36 -2.36
C VAL A 68 -4.43 9.00 -2.10
N VAL A 69 -4.56 9.79 -1.03
CA VAL A 69 -5.80 10.56 -0.75
C VAL A 69 -6.06 11.57 -1.85
N SER A 70 -5.05 12.34 -2.25
CA SER A 70 -5.14 13.31 -3.35
C SER A 70 -5.56 12.65 -4.67
N LEU A 71 -4.91 11.53 -5.03
CA LEU A 71 -5.27 10.76 -6.21
C LEU A 71 -6.71 10.23 -6.14
N THR A 72 -7.13 9.76 -4.97
CA THR A 72 -8.50 9.28 -4.75
C THR A 72 -9.52 10.39 -5.01
N ASP A 73 -9.25 11.62 -4.58
CA ASP A 73 -10.15 12.75 -4.81
C ASP A 73 -10.22 13.14 -6.29
N VAL A 74 -9.09 13.12 -7.02
CA VAL A 74 -9.08 13.29 -8.48
C VAL A 74 -9.92 12.22 -9.17
N VAL A 75 -9.77 10.95 -8.78
CA VAL A 75 -10.54 9.84 -9.36
C VAL A 75 -12.04 10.00 -9.07
N LYS A 76 -12.43 10.41 -7.87
CA LYS A 76 -13.84 10.71 -7.54
C LYS A 76 -14.43 11.79 -8.46
N ILE A 77 -13.68 12.87 -8.69
CA ILE A 77 -14.12 13.95 -9.59
C ILE A 77 -14.31 13.41 -11.00
N ASN A 78 -13.32 12.67 -11.53
CA ASN A 78 -13.40 12.09 -12.87
C ASN A 78 -14.60 11.13 -13.02
N LEU A 79 -14.86 10.30 -12.02
CA LEU A 79 -16.01 9.40 -12.02
C LEU A 79 -17.34 10.17 -12.03
N LYS A 80 -17.45 11.24 -11.25
CA LYS A 80 -18.64 12.09 -11.25
C LYS A 80 -18.85 12.77 -12.60
N CYS A 81 -17.81 13.32 -13.20
CA CYS A 81 -17.88 13.89 -14.55
C CYS A 81 -18.33 12.85 -15.58
N LEU A 82 -17.79 11.63 -15.50
CA LEU A 82 -18.18 10.53 -16.38
C LEU A 82 -19.66 10.13 -16.18
N GLU A 83 -20.14 10.09 -14.94
CA GLU A 83 -21.55 9.84 -14.63
C GLU A 83 -22.46 10.93 -15.21
N ASP A 84 -22.06 12.20 -15.09
CA ASP A 84 -22.77 13.35 -15.67
C ASP A 84 -22.79 13.27 -17.21
N ASP A 85 -21.67 12.93 -17.84
CA ASP A 85 -21.58 12.76 -19.30
C ASP A 85 -22.46 11.60 -19.79
N VAL A 86 -22.43 10.45 -19.10
CA VAL A 86 -23.26 9.29 -19.44
C VAL A 86 -24.74 9.60 -19.27
N THR A 87 -25.13 10.29 -18.20
CA THR A 87 -26.53 10.70 -18.00
C THR A 87 -26.97 11.75 -19.02
N PHE A 88 -26.08 12.66 -19.44
CA PHE A 88 -26.32 13.56 -20.56
C PHE A 88 -26.58 12.76 -21.85
N VAL A 89 -25.66 11.89 -22.24
CA VAL A 89 -25.80 11.06 -23.45
C VAL A 89 -27.08 10.24 -23.42
N LYS A 90 -27.45 9.64 -22.29
CA LYS A 90 -28.69 8.85 -22.15
C LYS A 90 -29.96 9.68 -22.35
N LYS A 91 -29.95 10.98 -22.05
CA LYS A 91 -31.09 11.88 -22.29
C LYS A 91 -31.22 12.25 -23.77
N PHE A 92 -30.10 12.34 -24.50
CA PHE A 92 -30.07 12.82 -25.89
C PHE A 92 -29.98 11.72 -26.94
N VAL A 93 -29.51 10.53 -26.58
CA VAL A 93 -29.61 9.33 -27.39
C VAL A 93 -31.00 8.75 -27.16
N PRO A 94 -31.94 8.86 -28.12
CA PRO A 94 -33.20 8.16 -28.01
C PRO A 94 -32.84 6.69 -27.92
N VAL A 95 -33.29 6.01 -26.87
CA VAL A 95 -33.42 4.56 -26.91
C VAL A 95 -34.27 4.30 -28.15
N HIS A 96 -33.65 3.83 -29.24
CA HIS A 96 -34.36 3.32 -30.40
C HIS A 96 -35.03 1.99 -30.02
N SER A 97 -35.89 2.02 -29.01
CA SER A 97 -37.03 1.12 -28.90
C SER A 97 -38.19 1.90 -29.49
N ASP A 98 -38.22 1.91 -30.81
CA ASP A 98 -39.44 1.74 -31.60
C ASP A 98 -39.16 2.23 -33.01
N ALA A 99 -38.87 1.25 -33.84
CA ALA A 99 -38.91 1.31 -35.28
C ALA A 99 -40.35 1.64 -35.77
N ILE A 100 -40.89 2.84 -35.53
CA ILE A 100 -42.19 3.27 -36.10
C ILE A 100 -42.19 4.75 -36.58
N GLY A 101 -41.21 5.59 -36.22
CA GLY A 101 -41.27 7.03 -36.53
C GLY A 101 -40.52 7.52 -37.79
N LYS A 102 -39.45 6.83 -38.22
CA LYS A 102 -38.53 7.37 -39.24
C LYS A 102 -39.04 7.26 -40.68
N ASN A 103 -39.92 6.30 -40.99
CA ASN A 103 -40.46 6.14 -42.34
C ASN A 103 -41.50 7.21 -42.69
N GLN A 104 -42.29 7.70 -41.72
CA GLN A 104 -43.34 8.68 -42.02
C GLN A 104 -42.79 10.06 -42.41
N VAL A 105 -41.67 10.48 -41.80
CA VAL A 105 -41.04 11.78 -42.12
C VAL A 105 -40.38 11.73 -43.50
N VAL A 106 -39.70 10.63 -43.83
CA VAL A 106 -39.07 10.44 -45.15
C VAL A 106 -40.13 10.32 -46.25
N ASP A 107 -41.22 9.59 -46.00
CA ASP A 107 -42.34 9.45 -46.94
C ASP A 107 -43.15 10.75 -47.11
N ALA A 108 -43.24 11.58 -46.06
CA ALA A 108 -43.86 12.90 -46.16
C ALA A 108 -42.99 13.87 -46.98
N LEU A 109 -41.67 13.86 -46.77
CA LEU A 109 -40.74 14.69 -47.53
C LEU A 109 -40.74 14.28 -49.01
N ARG A 110 -40.69 12.98 -49.30
CA ARG A 110 -40.70 12.44 -50.67
C ARG A 110 -41.99 12.81 -51.41
N ARG A 111 -43.15 12.71 -50.73
CA ARG A 111 -44.44 13.12 -51.31
C ARG A 111 -44.47 14.61 -51.63
N LYS A 112 -43.96 15.45 -50.71
CA LYS A 112 -43.90 16.90 -50.94
C LYS A 112 -43.02 17.26 -52.13
N THR A 113 -41.84 16.67 -52.24
CA THR A 113 -40.93 16.90 -53.37
C THR A 113 -41.52 16.45 -54.72
N VAL A 114 -42.20 15.29 -54.75
CA VAL A 114 -42.88 14.82 -55.98
C VAL A 114 -44.00 15.76 -56.38
N GLN A 115 -44.78 16.27 -55.41
CA GLN A 115 -45.89 17.17 -55.68
C GLN A 115 -45.41 18.54 -56.20
N GLU A 116 -44.31 19.06 -55.66
CA GLU A 116 -43.67 20.29 -56.17
C GLU A 116 -43.15 20.11 -57.60
N TYR A 117 -42.55 18.95 -57.92
CA TYR A 117 -42.10 18.65 -59.29
C TYR A 117 -43.25 18.54 -60.30
N VAL A 118 -44.35 17.88 -59.91
CA VAL A 118 -45.54 17.75 -60.77
C VAL A 118 -46.21 19.10 -61.01
N ALA A 119 -46.29 19.95 -59.99
CA ALA A 119 -46.83 21.30 -60.12
C ALA A 119 -45.97 22.18 -61.05
N ALA A 120 -44.64 22.05 -60.99
CA ALA A 120 -43.74 22.79 -61.88
C ALA A 120 -43.89 22.38 -63.35
N LEU A 121 -44.10 21.09 -63.64
CA LEU A 121 -44.27 20.57 -64.99
C LEU A 121 -45.66 20.87 -65.58
N SER A 122 -46.67 21.07 -64.74
CA SER A 122 -48.06 21.35 -65.18
C SER A 122 -48.29 22.83 -65.53
N ASN A 123 -47.34 23.71 -65.23
CA ASN A 123 -47.37 25.14 -65.54
C ASN A 123 -46.50 25.49 -66.77
N LEU A 124 -46.12 24.49 -67.56
CA LEU A 124 -45.32 24.59 -68.79
C LEU A 124 -46.19 24.15 -69.97
#